data_AF-A0AB36DY59-F1
#
_entry.id   AF-A0AB36DY59-F1
#
_cell.length_a   1.000
_cell.length_b   1.000
_cell.length_c   1.000
_cell.angle_alpha   90.00
_cell.angle_beta   90.00
_cell.angle_gamma   90.00
#
_symmetry.space_group_name_H-M   'P 1'
#
loop_
_entity.id
_entity.type
_entity.pdbx_description
1 polymer ?
#
loop_
_entity_poly.entity_id
_entity_poly.type
_entity_poly.pdbx_seq_one_letter_code
_entity_poly.pdbx_strand_id
1 'polypeptide(L)' 'MTPFFDSWSAFWQMGNHGLYVWLSYGISVISVLALVVISHRNKEKILQEVAKEQQRQQRMKQQVSSEKRL' A
#
# COMPACT_ATOMS: atom_id res chain seq x y z
N MET A 1 -3.96 29.65 -40.34
CA MET A 1 -4.45 28.60 -39.41
C MET A 1 -3.68 28.72 -38.13
N THR A 2 -4.32 29.14 -37.04
CA THR A 2 -3.67 29.35 -35.73
C THR A 2 -3.69 28.04 -34.92
N PRO A 3 -2.54 27.56 -34.42
CA PRO A 3 -2.51 26.40 -33.54
C PRO A 3 -3.20 26.74 -32.19
N PHE A 4 -4.12 25.90 -31.75
CA PHE A 4 -5.00 26.13 -30.59
C PHE A 4 -4.34 25.84 -29.23
N PHE A 5 -3.10 25.35 -29.22
CA PHE A 5 -2.38 24.95 -28.00
C PHE A 5 -0.93 25.43 -28.07
N ASP A 6 -0.70 26.68 -27.66
CA ASP A 6 0.60 27.34 -27.85
C ASP A 6 1.68 26.94 -26.83
N SER A 7 1.39 26.17 -25.77
CA SER A 7 2.40 25.88 -24.73
C SER A 7 2.01 24.77 -23.75
N TRP A 8 3.02 24.05 -23.22
CA TRP A 8 2.92 23.22 -22.00
C TRP A 8 2.32 24.01 -20.80
N SER A 9 2.55 25.33 -20.77
CA SER A 9 1.94 26.26 -19.83
C SER A 9 0.41 26.31 -19.94
N ALA A 10 -0.17 26.27 -21.15
CA ALA A 10 -1.63 26.26 -21.35
C ALA A 10 -2.29 24.96 -20.89
N PHE A 11 -1.53 23.87 -20.78
CA PHE A 11 -1.98 22.60 -20.20
C PHE A 11 -2.10 22.68 -18.68
N TRP A 12 -1.18 23.41 -18.03
CA TRP A 12 -1.18 23.63 -16.58
C TRP A 12 -2.09 24.81 -16.16
N GLN A 13 -2.18 25.82 -17.02
CA GLN A 13 -2.98 27.04 -16.89
C GLN A 13 -4.15 27.06 -17.87
N MET A 14 -4.77 25.91 -18.13
CA MET A 14 -6.10 25.88 -18.73
C MET A 14 -7.05 26.40 -17.64
N GLY A 15 -7.18 27.74 -17.57
CA GLY A 15 -7.82 28.47 -16.48
C GLY A 15 -9.12 27.81 -16.01
N ASN A 16 -9.42 27.92 -14.71
CA ASN A 16 -10.61 27.35 -14.03
C ASN A 16 -10.83 25.83 -14.15
N HIS A 17 -10.19 25.09 -15.06
CA HIS A 17 -10.42 23.65 -15.28
C HIS A 17 -9.22 22.77 -14.91
N GLY A 18 -8.00 23.30 -14.96
CA GLY A 18 -6.80 22.58 -14.53
C GLY A 18 -6.88 22.08 -13.09
N LEU A 19 -7.43 22.87 -12.16
CA LEU A 19 -7.60 22.48 -10.75
C LEU A 19 -8.43 21.20 -10.57
N TYR A 20 -9.52 21.05 -11.32
CA TYR A 20 -10.39 19.87 -11.25
C TYR A 20 -9.67 18.63 -11.77
N VAL A 21 -8.90 18.75 -12.85
CA VAL A 21 -8.12 17.65 -13.42
C VAL A 21 -7.02 17.21 -12.45
N TRP A 22 -6.30 18.16 -11.85
CA TRP A 22 -5.26 17.87 -10.85
C TRP A 22 -5.82 17.22 -9.58
N LEU A 23 -6.99 17.66 -9.10
CA LEU A 23 -7.65 17.02 -7.96
C LEU A 23 -8.11 15.60 -8.30
N SER A 24 -8.70 15.39 -9.48
CA SER A 24 -9.13 14.06 -9.93
C SER A 24 -7.96 13.09 -10.08
N TYR A 25 -6.88 13.53 -10.73
CA TYR A 25 -5.64 12.76 -10.82
C TYR A 25 -5.02 12.51 -9.45
N GLY A 26 -4.98 13.54 -8.58
CA GLY A 26 -4.49 13.42 -7.22
C GLY A 26 -5.24 12.36 -6.42
N ILE A 27 -6.58 12.38 -6.45
CA ILE A 27 -7.43 11.38 -5.77
C ILE A 27 -7.19 9.98 -6.35
N SER A 28 -7.05 9.85 -7.67
CA SER A 28 -6.75 8.56 -8.31
C SER A 28 -5.39 8.01 -7.87
N VAL A 29 -4.35 8.84 -7.92
CA VAL A 29 -2.99 8.47 -7.49
C VAL A 29 -2.97 8.12 -6.01
N ILE A 30 -3.63 8.90 -5.16
CA ILE A 30 -3.76 8.60 -3.72
C ILE A 30 -4.44 7.25 -3.51
N SER A 31 -5.50 6.96 -4.28
CA SER A 31 -6.23 5.69 -4.17
C SER A 31 -5.33 4.50 -4.54
N VAL A 32 -4.56 4.62 -5.63
CA VAL A 32 -3.59 3.59 -6.04
C VAL A 32 -2.49 3.43 -4.98
N LEU A 33 -1.92 4.52 -4.50
CA LEU A 33 -0.90 4.49 -3.44
C LEU A 33 -1.44 3.86 -2.16
N ALA A 34 -2.66 4.20 -1.76
CA ALA A 34 -3.31 3.59 -0.61
C ALA A 34 -3.46 2.07 -0.78
N LEU A 35 -3.89 1.61 -1.96
CA LEU A 35 -3.96 0.18 -2.28
C LEU A 35 -2.57 -0.49 -2.23
N VAL A 36 -1.54 0.16 -2.78
CA VAL A 36 -0.17 -0.37 -2.74
C VAL A 36 0.35 -0.48 -1.30
N VAL A 37 0.13 0.55 -0.48
CA VAL A 37 0.52 0.57 0.94
C VAL A 37 -0.23 -0.50 1.73
N ILE A 38 -1.54 -0.64 1.53
CA ILE A 38 -2.36 -1.67 2.17
C ILE A 38 -1.89 -3.06 1.73
N SER A 39 -1.64 -3.26 0.43
CA SER A 39 -1.14 -4.52 -0.13
C SER A 39 0.21 -4.91 0.46
N HIS A 40 1.14 -3.95 0.59
CA HIS A 40 2.42 -4.17 1.25
C HIS A 40 2.26 -4.53 2.73
N ARG A 41 1.41 -3.80 3.46
CA ARG A 41 1.18 -4.04 4.89
C ARG A 41 0.45 -5.36 5.17
N ASN A 42 -0.43 -5.81 4.28
CA ASN A 42 -1.15 -7.07 4.44
C ASN A 42 -0.22 -8.29 4.38
N LYS A 43 0.86 -8.23 3.59
CA LYS A 43 1.87 -9.30 3.56
C LYS A 43 2.58 -9.45 4.90
N GLU A 44 2.89 -8.34 5.56
CA GLU A 44 3.56 -8.37 6.86
C GLU A 44 2.62 -8.82 7.99
N LYS A 45 1.34 -8.45 7.94
CA LYS A 45 0.35 -8.87 8.95
C LYS A 45 0.19 -10.40 9.00
N ILE A 46 0.10 -11.05 7.84
CA ILE A 46 -0.04 -12.52 7.78
C ILE A 46 1.19 -13.22 8.36
N LEU A 47 2.40 -12.73 8.03
CA LEU A 47 3.64 -13.29 8.56
C LEU A 47 3.77 -13.07 10.08
N GLN A 48 3.34 -11.91 10.58
CA GLN A 48 3.36 -11.62 12.01
C GLN A 48 2.38 -12.49 12.82
N GLU A 49 1.17 -12.74 12.31
CA GLU A 49 0.23 -13.65 12.96
C GLU A 49 0.76 -15.09 12.99
N VAL A 50 1.27 -15.58 11.86
CA VAL A 50 1.86 -16.93 11.77
C VAL A 50 3.07 -17.06 12.69
N ALA A 51 3.96 -16.06 12.75
CA ALA A 51 5.13 -16.08 13.63
C ALA A 51 4.73 -16.15 15.12
N LYS A 52 3.68 -15.42 15.51
CA LYS A 52 3.19 -15.40 16.89
C LYS A 52 2.59 -16.75 17.30
N GLU A 53 1.87 -17.40 16.38
CA GLU A 53 1.28 -18.72 16.62
C GLU A 53 2.33 -19.84 16.62
N GLN A 54 3.32 -19.76 15.73
CA GLN A 54 4.50 -20.64 15.71
C GLN A 54 5.26 -20.60 17.04
N GLN A 55 5.48 -19.40 17.59
CA GLN A 55 6.22 -19.25 18.85
C GLN A 55 5.48 -19.90 20.03
N ARG A 56 4.14 -19.86 20.04
CA ARG A 56 3.33 -20.53 21.07
C ARG A 56 3.42 -22.05 20.94
N GLN A 57 3.34 -22.57 19.72
CA GLN A 57 3.45 -24.02 19.47
C GLN A 57 4.86 -24.55 19.79
N GLN A 58 5.92 -23.78 19.52
CA GLN A 58 7.29 -24.18 19.85
C GLN A 58 7.50 -24.33 21.36
N ARG A 59 6.94 -23.44 22.18
CA ARG A 59 7.01 -23.53 23.65
C ARG A 59 6.35 -24.80 24.18
N MET A 60 5.19 -25.16 23.65
CA MET A 60 4.49 -26.40 24.02
C MET A 60 5.27 -27.64 23.55
N LYS A 61 5.83 -27.63 22.34
CA LYS A 61 6.67 -28.74 21.85
C LYS A 61 7.94 -28.93 22.68
N GLN A 62 8.57 -27.86 23.13
CA GLN A 62 9.75 -27.95 24.00
C GLN A 62 9.42 -28.54 25.38
N GLN A 63 8.26 -28.21 25.95
CA GLN A 63 7.81 -28.81 27.22
C GLN A 63 7.52 -30.30 27.05
N VAL A 64 6.77 -30.70 26.02
CA VAL A 64 6.45 -32.11 25.74
C VAL A 64 7.70 -32.93 25.39
N SER A 65 8.67 -32.34 24.68
CA SER A 65 9.96 -32.98 24.35
C SER A 65 10.85 -33.16 25.57
N SER A 66 10.74 -32.30 26.58
CA SER A 66 11.55 -32.38 27.80
C SER A 66 10.98 -33.44 28.75
N GLU A 67 9.65 -33.58 28.79
CA GLU A 67 8.95 -34.62 29.55
C GLU A 67 9.16 -36.02 28.96
N LYS A 68 9.21 -36.17 27.63
CA LYS A 68 9.53 -37.46 26.97
C LYS A 68 11.00 -37.91 27.09
N ARG A 69 11.89 -37.04 27.61
CA ARG A 69 13.32 -37.33 27.77
C ARG A 69 13.71 -37.76 29.19
N LEU A 70 12.76 -37.76 30.12
CA LEU A 70 12.86 -38.33 31.47
C LEU A 70 12.22 -39.72 31.49
#